data_AF-A0A0L0GTC8-F1
#
_entry.id   AF-A0A0L0GTC8-F1
#
_cell.length_a   1.000
_cell.length_b   1.000
_cell.length_c   1.000
_cell.angle_alpha   90.00
_cell.angle_beta   90.00
_cell.angle_gamma   90.00
#
_symmetry.space_group_name_H-M   'P 1'
#
loop_
_entity.id
_entity.type
_entity.pdbx_description
1 polymer ?
#
loop_
_entity_poly.entity_id
_entity_poly.type
_entity_poly.pdbx_seq_one_letter_code
_entity_poly.pdbx_strand_id
1 'polypeptide(L)'
;MKATCFSLNKFKLILCAVAGLSAATVSAEPYRPVAAVVPEQAQVVMYYPQGSVPAAVYVDRELQSALLPGEFTVFCVTPGAHAIESVFNDQPLYQGKQNPTQQLPAEGGETYFVQVNPGTSGNTAALEERPQAETMLSGLQKHTRTVNRASQVKSCNYINTSGVVLIQEQILFRFAKSDAAGILPDSRNKLDAVVKFIKQANNVSEIQL
;
A
#
# COMPACT_ATOMS: atom_id res chain seq x y z
N MET A 1 -41.91 6.54 8.86
CA MET A 1 -40.89 7.62 8.83
C MET A 1 -41.51 8.87 9.43
N LYS A 2 -40.98 9.37 10.56
CA LYS A 2 -41.45 10.63 11.16
C LYS A 2 -40.25 11.59 11.16
N ALA A 3 -40.37 12.65 10.37
CA ALA A 3 -39.46 13.79 10.42
C ALA A 3 -40.00 14.77 11.47
N THR A 4 -39.19 15.10 12.47
CA THR A 4 -39.53 16.08 13.51
C THR A 4 -38.85 17.39 13.15
N CYS A 5 -39.62 18.44 12.88
CA CYS A 5 -39.14 19.80 12.68
C CYS A 5 -39.58 20.65 13.87
N PHE A 6 -38.63 21.30 14.55
CA PHE A 6 -38.93 22.30 15.57
C PHE A 6 -39.18 23.66 14.91
N SER A 7 -40.32 24.28 15.23
CA SER A 7 -40.69 25.62 14.79
C SER A 7 -40.61 26.57 15.98
N LEU A 8 -39.71 27.56 15.93
CA LEU A 8 -39.78 28.75 16.77
C LEU A 8 -40.24 29.94 15.94
N ASN A 9 -41.09 30.75 16.58
CA ASN A 9 -41.80 31.88 16.02
C ASN A 9 -40.87 32.91 15.34
N LYS A 10 -41.30 33.34 14.15
CA LYS A 10 -40.91 34.57 13.46
C LYS A 10 -39.41 34.79 13.20
N PHE A 11 -38.76 33.91 12.43
CA PHE A 11 -37.75 34.30 11.44
C PHE A 11 -37.49 33.10 10.52
N LYS A 12 -37.81 33.24 9.23
CA LYS A 12 -37.78 32.12 8.27
C LYS A 12 -36.36 31.96 7.72
N LEU A 13 -35.48 31.26 8.46
CA LEU A 13 -34.25 30.70 7.91
C LEU A 13 -34.47 29.18 7.76
N ILE A 14 -34.73 28.73 6.53
CA ILE A 14 -34.83 27.31 6.21
C ILE A 14 -33.39 26.81 6.08
N LEU A 15 -32.82 26.30 7.16
CA LEU A 15 -31.55 25.59 7.13
C LEU A 15 -31.84 24.10 6.88
N CYS A 16 -31.96 23.72 5.62
CA CYS A 16 -31.88 22.31 5.24
C CYS A 16 -30.42 21.89 5.33
N ALA A 17 -30.08 21.12 6.37
CA ALA A 17 -28.80 20.43 6.42
C ALA A 17 -28.77 19.41 5.28
N VAL A 18 -28.08 19.77 4.19
CA VAL A 18 -27.70 18.81 3.16
C VAL A 18 -26.62 17.96 3.82
N ALA A 19 -26.96 16.72 4.18
CA ALA A 19 -25.98 15.72 4.58
C ALA A 19 -25.01 15.57 3.39
N GLY A 20 -23.85 16.20 3.50
CA GLY A 20 -22.81 16.14 2.50
C GLY A 20 -22.41 14.68 2.27
N LEU A 21 -22.24 14.32 1.00
CA LEU A 21 -21.59 13.08 0.60
C LEU A 21 -20.31 12.94 1.42
N SER A 22 -20.24 11.92 2.29
CA SER A 22 -18.97 11.48 2.84
C SER A 22 -18.08 11.11 1.66
N ALA A 23 -17.05 11.92 1.40
CA ALA A 23 -15.93 11.50 0.60
C ALA A 23 -15.50 10.14 1.16
N ALA A 24 -15.42 9.12 0.30
CA ALA A 24 -14.95 7.81 0.69
C ALA A 24 -13.61 8.01 1.42
N THR A 25 -13.61 7.80 2.73
CA THR A 25 -12.38 7.78 3.51
C THR A 25 -11.57 6.64 2.91
N VAL A 26 -10.54 6.98 2.12
CA VAL A 26 -9.53 6.03 1.67
C VAL A 26 -9.08 5.33 2.93
N SER A 27 -9.47 4.05 3.06
CA SER A 27 -9.20 3.27 4.27
C SER A 27 -7.70 3.28 4.48
N ALA A 28 -7.25 3.95 5.53
CA ALA A 28 -5.87 3.89 5.96
C ALA A 28 -5.62 2.45 6.40
N GLU A 29 -4.73 1.75 5.69
CA GLU A 29 -4.37 0.36 5.99
C GLU A 29 -3.20 0.40 6.99
N PRO A 30 -3.41 0.06 8.27
CA PRO A 30 -2.34 0.09 9.26
C PRO A 30 -1.31 -0.99 8.98
N TYR A 31 -0.09 -0.81 9.46
CA TYR A 31 0.94 -1.83 9.34
C TYR A 31 0.53 -3.15 10.01
N ARG A 32 0.89 -4.25 9.34
CA ARG A 32 0.86 -5.60 9.89
C ARG A 32 2.21 -6.24 9.59
N PRO A 33 2.76 -7.05 10.51
CA PRO A 33 3.97 -7.81 10.25
C PRO A 33 3.85 -8.58 8.94
N VAL A 34 4.85 -8.42 8.09
CA VAL A 34 4.90 -9.05 6.77
C VAL A 34 5.34 -10.51 6.90
N ALA A 35 4.73 -11.38 6.10
CA ALA A 35 5.15 -12.78 6.00
C ALA A 35 6.44 -12.88 5.19
N ALA A 36 7.18 -13.98 5.38
CA ALA A 36 8.34 -14.28 4.55
C ALA A 36 7.93 -14.47 3.08
N VAL A 37 8.86 -14.20 2.16
CA VAL A 37 8.67 -14.32 0.72
C VAL A 37 9.38 -15.55 0.16
N VAL A 38 9.02 -15.93 -1.07
CA VAL A 38 9.69 -17.04 -1.78
C VAL A 38 11.17 -16.72 -2.03
N PRO A 39 12.06 -17.73 -2.13
CA PRO A 39 13.49 -17.53 -2.37
C PRO A 39 13.82 -16.75 -3.65
N GLU A 40 12.92 -16.72 -4.63
CA GLU A 40 13.10 -15.98 -5.88
C GLU A 40 12.81 -14.47 -5.74
N GLN A 41 12.49 -13.99 -4.54
CA GLN A 41 12.18 -12.59 -4.26
C GLN A 41 12.83 -12.13 -2.96
N ALA A 42 13.16 -10.85 -2.88
CA ALA A 42 13.49 -10.17 -1.64
C ALA A 42 12.39 -9.14 -1.34
N GLN A 43 11.97 -9.05 -0.08
CA GLN A 43 10.96 -8.10 0.36
C GLN A 43 11.59 -6.84 0.93
N VAL A 44 11.01 -5.68 0.64
CA VAL A 44 11.43 -4.40 1.20
C VAL A 44 10.21 -3.70 1.80
N VAL A 45 10.34 -3.33 3.08
CA VAL A 45 9.40 -2.49 3.81
C VAL A 45 10.06 -1.13 3.99
N MET A 46 9.61 -0.14 3.22
CA MET A 46 10.15 1.21 3.28
C MET A 46 9.18 2.14 3.99
N TYR A 47 9.66 2.92 4.96
CA TYR A 47 8.79 3.67 5.85
C TYR A 47 9.36 5.02 6.25
N TYR A 48 8.46 5.98 6.50
CA TYR A 48 8.81 7.36 6.78
C TYR A 48 8.09 7.85 8.05
N PRO A 49 8.69 7.64 9.24
CA PRO A 49 8.01 7.90 10.51
C PRO A 49 7.65 9.37 10.72
N GLN A 50 8.56 10.28 10.37
CA GLN A 50 8.45 11.69 10.72
C GLN A 50 9.16 12.59 9.70
N GLY A 51 8.65 13.81 9.54
CA GLY A 51 9.23 14.82 8.67
C GLY A 51 8.21 15.86 8.27
N SER A 52 8.57 16.73 7.33
CA SER A 52 7.77 17.90 6.94
C SER A 52 7.42 17.96 5.46
N VAL A 53 8.06 17.13 4.62
CA VAL A 53 7.90 17.13 3.17
C VAL A 53 7.77 15.70 2.63
N PRO A 54 7.11 15.46 1.49
CA PRO A 54 7.02 14.12 0.91
C PRO A 54 8.39 13.58 0.47
N ALA A 55 8.63 12.30 0.72
CA ALA A 55 9.82 11.57 0.27
C ALA A 55 9.51 10.77 -1.00
N ALA A 56 10.16 11.08 -2.12
CA ALA A 56 10.03 10.28 -3.33
C ALA A 56 10.90 9.03 -3.22
N VAL A 57 10.29 7.84 -3.32
CA VAL A 57 10.99 6.56 -3.22
C VAL A 57 11.35 6.07 -4.62
N TYR A 58 12.63 5.76 -4.81
CA TYR A 58 13.16 5.22 -6.05
C TYR A 58 13.71 3.81 -5.84
N VAL A 59 13.45 2.94 -6.80
CA VAL A 59 14.08 1.63 -6.94
C VAL A 59 14.78 1.63 -8.30
N ASP A 60 16.09 1.48 -8.31
CA ASP A 60 16.93 1.50 -9.52
C ASP A 60 16.65 2.71 -10.41
N ARG A 61 16.60 3.90 -9.78
CA ARG A 61 16.34 5.21 -10.42
C ARG A 61 14.93 5.41 -10.96
N GLU A 62 14.04 4.46 -10.74
CA GLU A 62 12.65 4.49 -11.18
C GLU A 62 11.71 4.74 -9.99
N LEU A 63 10.66 5.54 -10.22
CA LEU A 63 9.75 5.95 -9.15
C LEU A 63 8.92 4.75 -8.69
N GLN A 64 9.03 4.41 -7.41
CA GLN A 64 8.23 3.36 -6.79
C GLN A 64 7.01 3.94 -6.07
N SER A 65 7.20 4.95 -5.21
CA SER A 65 6.13 5.62 -4.47
C SER A 65 6.54 7.02 -4.01
N ALA A 66 5.65 7.70 -3.29
CA ALA A 66 5.95 8.96 -2.62
C ALA A 66 5.33 8.96 -1.22
N LEU A 67 6.15 8.75 -0.20
CA LEU A 67 5.70 8.62 1.20
C LEU A 67 5.48 10.00 1.82
N LEU A 68 4.35 10.18 2.49
CA LEU A 68 4.18 11.26 3.46
C LEU A 68 4.75 10.85 4.83
N PRO A 69 5.09 11.81 5.70
CA PRO A 69 5.37 11.49 7.10
C PRO A 69 4.21 10.70 7.71
N GLY A 70 4.51 9.60 8.41
CA GLY A 70 3.51 8.70 8.95
C GLY A 70 3.17 7.51 8.04
N GLU A 71 3.87 7.31 6.92
CA GLU A 71 3.53 6.29 5.92
C GLU A 71 4.59 5.24 5.68
N PHE A 72 4.14 4.11 5.11
CA PHE A 72 5.02 3.05 4.63
C PHE A 72 4.54 2.47 3.30
N THR A 73 5.43 1.76 2.62
CA THR A 73 5.16 0.98 1.41
C THR A 73 5.85 -0.37 1.52
N VAL A 74 5.28 -1.39 0.89
CA VAL A 74 5.84 -2.75 0.85
C VAL A 74 5.90 -3.19 -0.60
N PHE A 75 7.05 -3.70 -1.01
CA PHE A 75 7.26 -4.20 -2.36
C PHE A 75 8.32 -5.30 -2.38
N CYS A 76 8.36 -6.06 -3.47
CA CYS A 76 9.35 -7.11 -3.65
C CYS A 76 10.19 -6.86 -4.91
N VAL A 77 11.44 -7.26 -4.86
CA VAL A 77 12.40 -7.20 -5.97
C VAL A 77 13.00 -8.58 -6.21
N THR A 78 13.64 -8.78 -7.35
CA THR A 78 14.45 -10.00 -7.56
C THR A 78 15.67 -9.99 -6.64
N PRO A 79 16.25 -11.16 -6.31
CA PRO A 79 17.53 -11.18 -5.61
C PRO A 79 18.63 -10.50 -6.43
N GLY A 80 19.47 -9.71 -5.78
CA GLY A 80 20.54 -8.94 -6.43
C GLY A 80 20.80 -7.59 -5.77
N ALA A 81 21.75 -6.83 -6.34
CA ALA A 81 22.03 -5.47 -5.90
C ALA A 81 20.99 -4.50 -6.48
N HIS A 82 20.28 -3.80 -5.59
CA HIS A 82 19.28 -2.80 -5.95
C HIS A 82 19.57 -1.45 -5.29
N ALA A 83 19.46 -0.36 -6.03
CA ALA A 83 19.45 0.99 -5.45
C ALA A 83 18.06 1.29 -4.89
N ILE A 84 17.92 1.38 -3.58
CA ILE A 84 16.65 1.73 -2.92
C ILE A 84 16.87 2.99 -2.10
N GLU A 85 16.26 4.08 -2.54
CA GLU A 85 16.57 5.42 -2.04
C GLU A 85 15.31 6.26 -1.86
N SER A 86 15.37 7.23 -0.94
CA SER A 86 14.35 8.26 -0.79
C SER A 86 14.96 9.63 -1.03
N VAL A 87 14.37 10.42 -1.92
CA VAL A 87 14.87 11.76 -2.26
C VAL A 87 13.81 12.81 -2.00
N PHE A 88 14.21 13.92 -1.39
CA PHE A 88 13.35 15.09 -1.15
C PHE A 88 13.57 16.19 -2.20
N ASN A 89 12.47 16.83 -2.62
CA ASN A 89 12.46 18.08 -3.39
C ASN A 89 13.41 18.13 -4.60
N ASP A 90 13.59 17.00 -5.27
CA ASP A 90 14.54 16.87 -6.39
C ASP A 90 14.02 17.44 -7.72
N GLN A 91 12.89 18.15 -7.68
CA GLN A 91 12.29 18.75 -8.86
C GLN A 91 12.97 20.07 -9.23
N PRO A 92 13.06 20.43 -10.53
CA PRO A 92 12.60 19.67 -11.69
C PRO A 92 13.68 18.75 -12.30
N LEU A 93 14.91 18.79 -11.79
CA LEU A 93 16.07 18.16 -12.45
C LEU A 93 16.22 16.67 -12.14
N TYR A 94 15.61 16.19 -11.06
CA TYR A 94 15.64 14.81 -10.58
C TYR A 94 17.07 14.23 -10.52
N GLN A 95 18.01 14.96 -9.91
CA GLN A 95 19.42 14.59 -9.85
C GLN A 95 19.72 13.53 -8.79
N GLY A 96 18.99 13.52 -7.68
CA GLY A 96 19.17 12.59 -6.57
C GLY A 96 19.02 11.12 -7.00
N LYS A 97 18.15 10.82 -7.96
CA LYS A 97 18.00 9.44 -8.49
C LYS A 97 19.06 9.04 -9.51
N GLN A 98 19.89 9.97 -10.02
CA GLN A 98 20.81 9.67 -11.14
C GLN A 98 22.05 8.91 -10.69
N ASN A 99 22.52 9.18 -9.47
CA ASN A 99 23.75 8.63 -8.93
C ASN A 99 23.46 8.01 -7.57
N PRO A 100 22.81 6.83 -7.54
CA PRO A 100 22.52 6.17 -6.28
C PRO A 100 23.82 5.88 -5.54
N THR A 101 23.89 6.26 -4.27
CA THR A 101 25.10 6.14 -3.45
C THR A 101 25.12 4.86 -2.66
N GLN A 102 23.96 4.23 -2.48
CA GLN A 102 23.79 3.01 -1.70
C GLN A 102 23.14 1.92 -2.55
N GLN A 103 23.62 0.70 -2.34
CA GLN A 103 23.09 -0.52 -2.94
C GLN A 103 22.67 -1.43 -1.79
N LEU A 104 21.45 -1.96 -1.87
CA LEU A 104 20.98 -3.02 -1.02
C LEU A 104 21.33 -4.36 -1.70
N PRO A 105 22.20 -5.20 -1.12
CA PRO A 105 22.37 -6.58 -1.56
C PRO A 105 21.15 -7.38 -1.10
N ALA A 106 20.12 -7.42 -1.95
CA ALA A 106 18.86 -8.08 -1.63
C ALA A 106 18.98 -9.59 -1.84
N GLU A 107 19.00 -10.34 -0.74
CA GLU A 107 19.03 -11.79 -0.72
C GLU A 107 17.62 -12.37 -0.85
N GLY A 108 17.52 -13.50 -1.53
CA GLY A 108 16.25 -14.17 -1.77
C GLY A 108 15.64 -14.75 -0.49
N GLY A 109 14.33 -14.60 -0.32
CA GLY A 109 13.58 -15.01 0.88
C GLY A 109 13.64 -14.01 2.04
N GLU A 110 14.52 -13.01 1.98
CA GLU A 110 14.76 -12.07 3.07
C GLU A 110 13.82 -10.86 3.03
N THR A 111 13.73 -10.18 4.17
CA THR A 111 12.94 -8.94 4.33
C THR A 111 13.79 -7.82 4.91
N TYR A 112 13.90 -6.74 4.17
CA TYR A 112 14.68 -5.56 4.52
C TYR A 112 13.76 -4.42 4.96
N PHE A 113 14.12 -3.74 6.05
CA PHE A 113 13.41 -2.59 6.56
C PHE A 113 14.22 -1.34 6.29
N VAL A 114 13.69 -0.42 5.49
CA VAL A 114 14.40 0.79 5.07
C VAL A 114 13.66 2.00 5.62
N GLN A 115 14.30 2.72 6.54
CA GLN A 115 13.79 3.97 7.09
C GLN A 115 14.19 5.14 6.20
N VAL A 116 13.22 5.99 5.87
CA VAL A 116 13.47 7.33 5.36
C VAL A 116 13.79 8.24 6.54
N ASN A 117 15.03 8.72 6.63
CA ASN A 117 15.38 9.68 7.67
C ASN A 117 14.81 11.07 7.35
N PRO A 118 14.43 11.86 8.35
CA PRO A 118 13.87 13.19 8.14
C PRO A 118 14.88 14.10 7.44
N GLY A 119 14.44 14.79 6.40
CA GLY A 119 15.24 15.74 5.65
C GLY A 119 14.36 16.61 4.77
N THR A 120 14.97 17.63 4.16
CA THR A 120 14.30 18.54 3.21
C THR A 120 14.94 18.53 1.82
N SER A 121 16.10 17.88 1.66
CA SER A 121 16.83 17.70 0.40
C SER A 121 17.71 16.45 0.47
N GLY A 122 18.09 15.90 -0.68
CA GLY A 122 19.04 14.78 -0.78
C GLY A 122 18.44 13.40 -0.44
N ASN A 123 19.33 12.39 -0.41
CA ASN A 123 18.98 11.01 -0.02
C ASN A 123 19.16 10.79 1.49
N THR A 124 18.18 10.16 2.13
CA THR A 124 18.15 9.96 3.57
C THR A 124 17.77 8.53 4.00
N ALA A 125 17.71 7.57 3.09
CA ALA A 125 17.33 6.19 3.42
C ALA A 125 18.42 5.46 4.23
N ALA A 126 18.02 4.62 5.18
CA ALA A 126 18.91 3.77 5.97
C ALA A 126 18.26 2.40 6.25
N LEU A 127 19.08 1.35 6.30
CA LEU A 127 18.63 0.01 6.68
C LEU A 127 18.48 -0.08 8.21
N GLU A 128 17.43 -0.74 8.66
CA GLU A 128 17.07 -0.91 10.07
C GLU A 128 16.79 -2.38 10.40
N GLU A 129 16.98 -2.74 11.67
CA GLU A 129 16.64 -4.08 12.16
C GLU A 129 15.13 -4.23 12.35
N ARG A 130 14.59 -5.42 12.05
CA ARG A 130 13.14 -5.69 12.11
C ARG A 130 12.48 -5.23 13.42
N PRO A 131 12.99 -5.55 14.64
CA PRO A 131 12.30 -5.18 15.87
C PRO A 131 12.18 -3.66 16.06
N GLN A 132 13.21 -2.91 15.64
CA GLN A 132 13.24 -1.45 15.71
C GLN A 132 12.28 -0.85 14.69
N ALA A 133 12.31 -1.36 13.46
CA ALA A 133 11.41 -0.93 12.40
C ALA A 133 9.94 -1.19 12.74
N GLU A 134 9.60 -2.39 13.21
CA GLU A 134 8.21 -2.77 13.51
C GLU A 134 7.60 -1.96 14.66
N THR A 135 8.43 -1.54 15.62
CA THR A 135 8.00 -0.63 16.69
C THR A 135 7.52 0.69 16.08
N MET A 136 8.27 1.27 15.15
CA MET A 136 7.90 2.51 14.46
C MET A 136 6.73 2.31 13.49
N LEU A 137 6.73 1.22 12.73
CA LEU A 137 5.71 0.89 11.73
C LEU A 137 4.31 0.70 12.34
N SER A 138 4.21 0.28 13.60
CA SER A 138 2.92 0.06 14.28
C SER A 138 1.96 1.26 14.25
N GLY A 139 2.50 2.48 14.17
CA GLY A 139 1.73 3.72 14.07
C GLY A 139 1.51 4.25 12.65
N LEU A 140 2.07 3.58 11.63
CA LEU A 140 2.11 4.08 10.25
C LEU A 140 1.00 3.51 9.37
N GLN A 141 0.70 4.23 8.30
CA GLN A 141 -0.34 3.89 7.33
C GLN A 141 0.26 3.56 5.97
N LYS A 142 -0.34 2.61 5.27
CA LYS A 142 0.13 2.20 3.95
C LYS A 142 -0.13 3.28 2.90
N HIS A 143 0.87 3.55 2.08
CA HIS A 143 0.76 4.41 0.93
C HIS A 143 -0.04 3.75 -0.20
N THR A 144 -1.01 4.48 -0.76
CA THR A 144 -1.91 3.97 -1.83
C THR A 144 -2.12 4.94 -3.00
N ARG A 145 -1.44 6.09 -3.00
CA ARG A 145 -1.78 7.23 -3.88
C ARG A 145 -0.94 7.32 -5.15
N THR A 146 0.22 6.69 -5.20
CA THR A 146 1.14 6.74 -6.34
C THR A 146 1.14 5.42 -7.10
N VAL A 147 1.13 5.51 -8.42
CA VAL A 147 1.33 4.36 -9.30
C VAL A 147 2.82 4.05 -9.37
N ASN A 148 3.18 2.83 -8.99
CA ASN A 148 4.55 2.33 -9.13
C ASN A 148 4.97 2.27 -10.61
N ARG A 149 6.15 2.81 -10.91
CA ARG A 149 6.78 2.83 -12.24
C ARG A 149 8.14 2.12 -12.26
N ALA A 150 8.57 1.53 -11.16
CA ALA A 150 9.81 0.78 -11.08
C ALA A 150 9.63 -0.63 -11.67
N SER A 151 10.42 -0.94 -12.69
CA SER A 151 10.40 -2.18 -13.48
C SER A 151 10.88 -3.40 -12.70
N GLN A 152 11.81 -3.19 -11.76
CA GLN A 152 12.36 -4.22 -10.88
C GLN A 152 11.42 -4.61 -9.75
N VAL A 153 10.42 -3.76 -9.46
CA VAL A 153 9.43 -4.06 -8.44
C VAL A 153 8.38 -5.03 -8.98
N LYS A 154 8.17 -6.12 -8.24
CA LYS A 154 7.18 -7.16 -8.51
C LYS A 154 6.16 -7.25 -7.37
N SER A 155 5.03 -7.89 -7.66
CA SER A 155 4.12 -8.34 -6.61
C SER A 155 4.82 -9.36 -5.71
N CYS A 156 4.66 -9.20 -4.40
CA CYS A 156 5.22 -10.10 -3.40
C CYS A 156 4.48 -11.45 -3.39
N ASN A 157 5.24 -12.53 -3.50
CA ASN A 157 4.79 -13.90 -3.35
C ASN A 157 5.22 -14.40 -1.98
N TYR A 158 4.26 -14.52 -1.06
CA TYR A 158 4.53 -14.94 0.31
C TYR A 158 4.59 -16.45 0.44
N ILE A 159 5.55 -16.95 1.22
CA ILE A 159 5.53 -18.36 1.65
C ILE A 159 4.48 -18.51 2.74
N ASN A 160 3.51 -19.38 2.50
CA ASN A 160 2.53 -19.72 3.52
C ASN A 160 3.14 -20.73 4.50
N THR A 161 3.82 -20.22 5.53
CA THR A 161 4.39 -21.05 6.62
C THR A 161 3.41 -21.31 7.76
N SER A 162 2.24 -20.67 7.77
CA SER A 162 1.24 -20.78 8.84
C SER A 162 0.05 -21.67 8.49
N GLY A 163 -0.01 -22.19 7.25
CA GLY A 163 -1.22 -22.81 6.70
C GLY A 163 -2.34 -21.81 6.38
N VAL A 164 -2.17 -20.52 6.71
CA VAL A 164 -3.12 -19.44 6.41
C VAL A 164 -2.71 -18.72 5.14
N VAL A 165 -3.36 -19.06 4.02
CA VAL A 165 -3.19 -18.33 2.76
C VAL A 165 -4.02 -17.05 2.83
N LEU A 166 -3.37 -15.88 2.85
CA LEU A 166 -4.05 -14.60 2.71
C LEU A 166 -4.20 -14.29 1.22
N ILE A 167 -5.44 -14.36 0.72
CA ILE A 167 -5.76 -14.08 -0.68
C ILE A 167 -6.34 -12.67 -0.75
N GLN A 168 -5.60 -11.74 -1.37
CA GLN A 168 -6.03 -10.36 -1.51
C GLN A 168 -6.13 -10.00 -3.00
N GLU A 169 -7.36 -9.99 -3.52
CA GLU A 169 -7.65 -9.65 -4.91
C GLU A 169 -8.44 -8.34 -5.00
N GLN A 170 -8.14 -7.55 -6.02
CA GLN A 170 -8.87 -6.32 -6.31
C GLN A 170 -10.02 -6.62 -7.27
N ILE A 171 -11.26 -6.46 -6.79
CA ILE A 171 -12.48 -6.63 -7.57
C ILE A 171 -12.94 -5.27 -8.06
N LEU A 172 -13.10 -5.16 -9.39
CA LEU A 172 -13.62 -3.97 -10.04
C LEU A 172 -15.08 -4.20 -10.41
N PHE A 173 -15.89 -3.17 -10.16
CA PHE A 173 -17.29 -3.12 -10.52
C PHE A 173 -17.49 -2.16 -11.69
N ARG A 174 -18.56 -2.40 -12.46
CA ARG A 174 -19.09 -1.41 -13.40
C ARG A 174 -19.50 -0.15 -12.64
N PHE A 175 -19.42 0.99 -13.32
CA PHE A 175 -19.81 2.27 -12.74
C PHE A 175 -21.23 2.22 -12.16
N ALA A 176 -21.39 2.77 -10.95
CA ALA A 176 -22.64 2.79 -10.19
C ALA A 176 -23.25 1.41 -9.89
N LYS A 177 -22.43 0.35 -9.87
CA LYS A 177 -22.84 -0.99 -9.45
C LYS A 177 -22.01 -1.46 -8.25
N SER A 178 -22.63 -2.26 -7.40
CA SER A 178 -22.01 -2.89 -6.22
C SER A 178 -22.54 -4.31 -5.97
N ASP A 179 -23.41 -4.80 -6.84
CA ASP A 179 -23.97 -6.15 -6.80
C ASP A 179 -23.12 -7.13 -7.59
N ALA A 180 -23.30 -8.44 -7.37
CA ALA A 180 -22.58 -9.49 -8.09
C ALA A 180 -22.73 -9.35 -9.62
N ALA A 181 -23.91 -8.94 -10.10
CA ALA A 181 -24.16 -8.64 -11.52
C ALA A 181 -23.30 -7.49 -12.06
N GLY A 182 -22.86 -6.58 -11.20
CA GLY A 182 -22.02 -5.43 -11.51
C GLY A 182 -20.53 -5.72 -11.64
N ILE A 183 -20.04 -6.90 -11.24
CA ILE A 183 -18.61 -7.23 -11.28
C ILE A 183 -18.12 -7.29 -12.73
N LEU A 184 -16.98 -6.66 -13.04
CA LEU A 184 -16.37 -6.71 -14.37
C LEU A 184 -15.95 -8.15 -14.73
N PRO A 185 -15.98 -8.54 -16.02
CA PRO A 185 -15.62 -9.91 -16.44
C PRO A 185 -14.25 -10.37 -15.93
N ASP A 186 -13.23 -9.53 -16.04
CA ASP A 186 -11.88 -9.87 -15.57
C ASP A 186 -11.82 -10.07 -14.05
N SER A 187 -12.56 -9.27 -13.29
CA SER A 187 -12.66 -9.43 -11.84
C SER A 187 -13.46 -10.67 -11.43
N ARG A 188 -14.45 -11.08 -12.22
CA ARG A 188 -15.13 -12.38 -12.01
C ARG A 188 -14.17 -13.54 -12.22
N ASN A 189 -13.36 -13.52 -13.28
CA ASN A 189 -12.36 -14.56 -13.52
C ASN A 189 -11.35 -14.67 -12.37
N LYS A 190 -10.97 -13.54 -11.76
CA LYS A 190 -10.14 -13.53 -10.54
C LYS A 190 -10.84 -14.18 -9.35
N LEU A 191 -12.11 -13.85 -9.09
CA LEU A 191 -12.89 -14.51 -8.04
C LEU A 191 -13.01 -16.02 -8.27
N ASP A 192 -13.25 -16.45 -9.51
CA ASP A 192 -13.35 -17.87 -9.85
C ASP A 192 -12.04 -18.61 -9.57
N ALA A 193 -10.90 -17.99 -9.85
CA ALA A 193 -9.59 -18.54 -9.52
C ALA A 193 -9.40 -18.71 -8.00
N VAL A 194 -9.82 -17.71 -7.21
CA VAL A 194 -9.78 -17.77 -5.74
C VAL A 194 -10.70 -18.87 -5.21
N VAL A 195 -11.93 -18.96 -5.71
CA VAL A 195 -12.88 -20.02 -5.32
C VAL A 195 -12.30 -21.40 -5.65
N LYS A 196 -11.75 -21.58 -6.86
CA LYS A 196 -11.11 -22.84 -7.26
C LYS A 196 -9.97 -23.23 -6.33
N PHE A 197 -9.10 -22.28 -6.00
CA PHE A 197 -8.01 -22.47 -5.05
C PHE A 197 -8.52 -22.94 -3.68
N ILE A 198 -9.55 -22.28 -3.13
CA ILE A 198 -10.14 -22.65 -1.84
C ILE A 198 -10.75 -24.07 -1.87
N LYS A 199 -11.48 -24.40 -2.94
CA LYS A 199 -12.09 -25.73 -3.10
C LYS A 199 -11.04 -26.85 -3.15
N GLN A 200 -9.93 -26.62 -3.85
CA GLN A 200 -8.83 -27.58 -3.95
C GLN A 200 -8.07 -27.75 -2.62
N ALA A 201 -7.95 -26.68 -1.84
CA ALA A 201 -7.18 -26.70 -0.59
C ALA A 201 -7.96 -27.29 0.61
N ASN A 202 -9.29 -27.12 0.67
CA ASN A 202 -10.04 -27.31 1.93
C ASN A 202 -11.26 -28.25 1.85
N ASN A 203 -11.48 -29.01 0.76
CA ASN A 203 -12.69 -29.84 0.58
C ASN A 203 -14.02 -29.08 0.80
N VAL A 204 -14.03 -27.76 0.58
CA VAL A 204 -15.25 -26.93 0.66
C VAL A 204 -16.06 -27.15 -0.62
N SER A 205 -17.28 -27.69 -0.49
CA SER A 205 -18.13 -28.03 -1.64
C SER A 205 -18.77 -26.79 -2.28
N GLU A 206 -19.15 -25.79 -1.49
CA GLU A 206 -19.90 -24.63 -1.95
C GLU A 206 -19.46 -23.32 -1.27
N ILE A 207 -19.32 -22.26 -2.08
CA ILE A 207 -19.09 -20.89 -1.63
C ILE A 207 -20.09 -20.02 -2.42
N GLN A 208 -20.97 -19.32 -1.72
CA GLN A 208 -21.95 -18.40 -2.33
C GLN A 208 -21.40 -16.97 -2.26
N LEU A 209 -21.49 -16.25 -3.38
CA LEU A 209 -21.05 -14.87 -3.57
C LEU A 209 -22.26 -13.94 -3.68
#